data_AF-S2YJH5-F1
#
_entry.id   AF-S2YJH5-F1
#
_cell.length_a   1.000
_cell.length_b   1.000
_cell.length_c   1.000
_cell.angle_alpha   90.00
_cell.angle_beta   90.00
_cell.angle_gamma   90.00
#
_symmetry.space_group_name_H-M   'P 1'
#
loop_
_entity.id
_entity.type
_entity.pdbx_description
1 polymer ?
#
loop_
_entity_poly.entity_id
_entity_poly.type
_entity_poly.pdbx_seq_one_letter_code
_entity_poly.pdbx_strand_id
1 'polypeptide(L)'
;MNGRKTKQQRRQEREHSERMAAAIRAAVPVLLRTTPDGNEVWQAGPATVVVPVVPLDAPTEMQQAVTAYRMANLTGRCPHCELHVEVELDGRVFFHHKAVCPAHPDEIKALGERLGIEVTRRT
;
A
#
# COMPACT_ATOMS: atom_id res chain seq x y z
N MET A 1 -13.35 -11.48 -36.67
CA MET A 1 -13.54 -12.20 -35.38
C MET A 1 -12.19 -12.44 -34.71
N ASN A 2 -11.86 -11.67 -33.67
CA ASN A 2 -10.57 -11.76 -32.94
C ASN A 2 -10.70 -12.31 -31.51
N GLY A 3 -11.86 -12.89 -31.16
CA GLY A 3 -12.18 -13.30 -29.79
C GLY A 3 -11.22 -14.33 -29.19
N ARG A 4 -10.58 -15.19 -30.00
CA ARG A 4 -9.54 -16.12 -29.53
C ARG A 4 -8.27 -15.38 -29.08
N LYS A 5 -7.82 -14.37 -29.83
CA LYS A 5 -6.65 -13.56 -29.45
C LYS A 5 -6.93 -12.76 -28.18
N THR A 6 -8.10 -12.13 -28.09
CA THR A 6 -8.52 -11.38 -26.88
C THR A 6 -8.63 -12.29 -25.65
N LYS A 7 -9.17 -13.51 -25.79
CA LYS A 7 -9.25 -14.48 -24.67
C LYS A 7 -7.86 -14.95 -24.22
N GLN A 8 -6.94 -15.19 -25.16
CA GLN A 8 -5.57 -15.57 -24.86
C GLN A 8 -4.81 -14.45 -24.15
N GLN A 9 -4.95 -13.21 -24.62
CA GLN A 9 -4.31 -12.04 -24.02
C GLN A 9 -4.79 -11.82 -22.57
N ARG A 10 -6.11 -11.83 -22.32
CA ARG A 10 -6.67 -11.72 -20.97
C ARG A 10 -6.16 -12.81 -20.02
N ARG A 11 -5.96 -14.04 -20.53
CA ARG A 11 -5.40 -15.14 -19.73
C ARG A 11 -3.94 -14.87 -19.35
N GLN A 12 -3.13 -14.40 -20.29
CA GLN A 12 -1.72 -14.08 -20.04
C GLN A 12 -1.56 -12.91 -19.06
N GLU A 13 -2.38 -11.87 -19.20
CA GLU A 13 -2.43 -10.74 -18.26
C GLU A 13 -2.78 -11.23 -16.86
N ARG A 14 -3.82 -12.06 -16.72
CA ARG A 14 -4.20 -12.65 -15.44
C ARG A 14 -3.07 -13.49 -14.83
N GLU A 15 -2.44 -14.37 -15.59
CA GLU A 15 -1.31 -15.21 -15.13
C GLU A 15 -0.09 -14.35 -14.75
N HIS A 16 0.13 -13.22 -15.42
CA HIS A 16 1.17 -12.26 -15.05
C HIS A 16 0.85 -11.57 -13.73
N SER A 17 -0.37 -11.03 -13.58
CA SER A 17 -0.81 -10.38 -12.34
C SER A 17 -0.81 -11.34 -11.14
N GLU A 18 -1.24 -12.59 -11.32
CA GLU A 18 -1.20 -13.61 -10.26
C GLU A 18 0.23 -13.93 -9.82
N ARG A 19 1.19 -14.02 -10.76
CA ARG A 19 2.61 -14.20 -10.45
C ARG A 19 3.20 -13.00 -9.71
N MET A 20 2.87 -11.78 -10.12
CA MET A 20 3.30 -10.57 -9.42
C MET A 20 2.76 -10.53 -7.99
N ALA A 21 1.45 -10.78 -7.81
CA ALA A 21 0.84 -10.80 -6.49
C ALA A 21 1.45 -11.88 -5.57
N ALA A 22 1.78 -13.06 -6.12
CA ALA A 22 2.48 -14.10 -5.38
C ALA A 22 3.90 -13.66 -4.95
N ALA A 23 4.65 -13.04 -5.86
CA ALA A 23 6.00 -12.53 -5.57
C ALA A 23 5.99 -11.45 -4.48
N ILE A 24 5.02 -10.54 -4.53
CA ILE A 24 4.81 -9.50 -3.51
C ILE A 24 4.55 -10.15 -2.14
N ARG A 25 3.62 -11.11 -2.07
CA ARG A 25 3.25 -11.77 -0.80
C ARG A 25 4.36 -12.60 -0.18
N ALA A 26 5.25 -13.15 -1.00
CA ALA A 26 6.40 -13.93 -0.55
C ALA A 26 7.60 -13.07 -0.14
N ALA A 27 7.64 -11.80 -0.57
CA ALA A 27 8.73 -10.89 -0.27
C ALA A 27 8.62 -10.31 1.14
N VAL A 28 9.78 -10.12 1.78
CA VAL A 28 9.89 -9.35 3.01
C VAL A 28 10.03 -7.86 2.64
N PRO A 29 9.19 -6.96 3.17
CA PRO A 29 9.33 -5.53 2.95
C PRO A 29 10.69 -5.00 3.41
N VAL A 30 11.35 -4.22 2.56
CA VAL A 30 12.63 -3.57 2.86
C VAL A 30 12.55 -2.06 2.62
N LEU A 31 13.21 -1.28 3.47
CA LEU A 31 13.43 0.15 3.25
C LEU A 31 14.51 0.31 2.18
N LEU A 32 14.17 0.89 1.02
CA LEU A 32 15.13 1.15 -0.04
C LEU A 32 15.92 2.44 0.21
N ARG A 33 15.22 3.50 0.60
CA ARG A 33 15.80 4.81 0.87
C ARG A 33 14.80 5.72 1.59
N THR A 34 15.34 6.77 2.20
CA THR A 34 14.58 7.94 2.63
C THR A 34 14.78 9.06 1.62
N THR A 35 13.70 9.73 1.22
CA THR A 35 13.74 10.88 0.30
C THR A 35 14.08 12.17 1.04
N PRO A 36 14.61 13.20 0.36
CA PRO A 36 14.97 14.48 0.99
C PRO A 36 13.79 15.21 1.63
N ASP A 37 12.56 14.94 1.19
CA ASP A 37 11.32 15.51 1.72
C ASP A 37 10.73 14.71 2.91
N GLY A 38 11.48 13.77 3.48
CA GLY A 38 11.10 13.08 4.71
C GLY A 38 10.14 11.90 4.51
N ASN A 39 10.19 11.22 3.36
CA ASN A 39 9.43 10.00 3.12
C ASN A 39 10.33 8.76 3.05
N GLU A 40 9.81 7.62 3.46
CA GLU A 40 10.43 6.32 3.29
C GLU A 40 9.89 5.63 2.03
N VAL A 41 10.79 5.11 1.20
CA VAL A 41 10.46 4.28 0.04
C VAL A 41 10.68 2.83 0.41
N TRP A 42 9.59 2.06 0.48
CA TRP A 42 9.62 0.65 0.81
C TRP A 42 9.32 -0.22 -0.40
N GLN A 43 9.91 -1.41 -0.45
CA GLN A 43 9.69 -2.38 -1.52
C GLN A 43 9.42 -3.77 -0.98
N ALA A 44 8.46 -4.48 -1.59
CA ALA A 44 8.19 -5.90 -1.37
C ALA A 44 8.03 -6.57 -2.73
N GLY A 45 9.09 -7.23 -3.21
CA GLY A 45 9.12 -7.78 -4.57
C GLY A 45 8.96 -6.66 -5.60
N PRO A 46 8.04 -6.77 -6.58
CA PRO A 46 7.80 -5.70 -7.55
C PRO A 46 6.95 -4.53 -7.02
N ALA A 47 6.39 -4.62 -5.81
CA ALA A 47 5.58 -3.53 -5.23
C ALA A 47 6.46 -2.50 -4.52
N THR A 48 6.17 -1.22 -4.73
CA THR A 48 6.82 -0.11 -4.04
C THR A 48 5.76 0.81 -3.45
N VAL A 49 5.96 1.23 -2.20
CA VAL A 49 5.12 2.22 -1.53
C VAL A 49 6.00 3.34 -0.97
N VAL A 50 5.46 4.55 -0.96
CA VAL A 50 6.07 5.70 -0.29
C VAL A 50 5.21 6.07 0.90
N VAL A 51 5.82 6.17 2.07
CA VAL A 51 5.13 6.53 3.32
C VAL A 51 5.90 7.63 4.04
N PRO A 52 5.24 8.50 4.82
CA PRO A 52 5.95 9.51 5.60
C PRO A 52 6.83 8.84 6.67
N VAL A 53 7.98 9.44 6.97
CA VAL A 53 8.81 9.03 8.10
C VAL A 53 8.04 9.31 9.39
N VAL A 54 7.91 8.30 10.25
CA VAL A 54 7.38 8.49 11.60
C VAL A 54 8.57 8.64 12.56
N PRO A 55 8.65 9.74 13.34
CA PRO A 55 9.69 9.92 14.35
C PRO A 55 9.74 8.74 15.33
N LEU A 56 10.95 8.36 15.78
CA LEU A 56 11.12 7.23 16.71
C LEU A 56 10.45 7.47 18.07
N ASP A 57 10.35 8.74 18.47
CA ASP A 57 9.68 9.21 19.68
C ASP A 57 8.17 9.43 19.48
N ALA A 58 7.63 9.23 18.27
CA ALA A 58 6.21 9.30 18.02
C ALA A 58 5.45 8.27 18.89
N PRO A 59 4.22 8.58 19.35
CA PRO A 59 3.40 7.63 20.08
C PRO A 59 3.21 6.31 19.33
N THR A 60 3.18 5.20 20.06
CA THR A 60 3.10 3.85 19.50
C THR A 60 1.91 3.67 18.55
N GLU A 61 0.77 4.30 18.84
CA GLU A 61 -0.41 4.24 17.95
C GLU A 61 -0.13 4.80 16.55
N MET A 62 0.67 5.85 16.42
CA MET A 62 1.05 6.43 15.13
C MET A 62 1.99 5.51 14.36
N GLN A 63 2.99 4.95 15.06
CA GLN A 63 3.92 3.98 14.46
C GLN A 63 3.19 2.74 13.93
N GLN A 64 2.21 2.25 14.70
CA GLN A 64 1.37 1.11 14.32
C GLN A 64 0.48 1.43 13.12
N ALA A 65 -0.16 2.60 13.11
CA ALA A 65 -1.03 3.04 12.03
C ALA A 65 -0.29 3.14 10.69
N VAL A 66 0.88 3.81 10.65
CA VAL A 66 1.68 3.92 9.44
C VAL A 66 2.27 2.57 9.02
N THR A 67 2.69 1.74 9.98
CA THR A 67 3.15 0.37 9.69
C THR A 67 2.04 -0.46 9.04
N ALA A 68 0.81 -0.37 9.55
CA ALA A 68 -0.33 -1.08 9.00
C ALA A 68 -0.70 -0.58 7.60
N TYR A 69 -0.63 0.73 7.34
CA TYR A 69 -0.82 1.31 6.01
C TYR A 69 0.25 0.85 5.02
N ARG A 70 1.52 0.87 5.42
CA ARG A 70 2.65 0.37 4.62
C ARG A 70 2.43 -1.09 4.23
N MET A 71 2.09 -1.94 5.20
CA MET A 71 1.84 -3.37 4.95
C MET A 71 0.63 -3.58 4.04
N ALA A 72 -0.45 -2.82 4.23
CA ALA A 72 -1.65 -2.89 3.40
C ALA A 72 -1.35 -2.56 1.94
N ASN A 73 -0.63 -1.47 1.67
CA ASN A 73 -0.30 -1.04 0.31
C ASN A 73 0.75 -1.93 -0.36
N LEU A 74 1.68 -2.50 0.42
CA LEU A 74 2.66 -3.44 -0.14
C LEU A 74 2.02 -4.78 -0.45
N THR A 75 1.20 -5.34 0.45
CA THR A 75 0.79 -6.75 0.36
C THR A 75 -0.66 -6.97 -0.05
N GLY A 76 -1.46 -5.90 -0.11
CA GLY A 76 -2.92 -5.98 -0.30
C GLY A 76 -3.63 -6.60 0.90
N ARG A 77 -3.04 -6.56 2.10
CA ARG A 77 -3.62 -7.10 3.33
C ARG A 77 -3.47 -6.12 4.48
N CYS A 78 -4.59 -5.73 5.09
CA CYS A 78 -4.59 -4.93 6.30
C CYS A 78 -4.79 -5.83 7.53
N PRO A 79 -4.02 -5.64 8.62
CA PRO A 79 -4.23 -6.39 9.85
C PRO A 79 -5.48 -5.96 10.64
N HIS A 80 -6.10 -4.82 10.29
CA HIS A 80 -7.20 -4.21 11.06
C HIS A 80 -8.55 -4.22 10.34
N CYS A 81 -8.59 -4.51 9.04
CA CYS A 81 -9.84 -4.55 8.28
C CYS A 81 -9.77 -5.51 7.10
N GLU A 82 -10.95 -5.85 6.58
CA GLU A 82 -11.10 -6.54 5.29
C GLU A 82 -10.84 -5.52 4.16
N LEU A 83 -9.57 -5.32 3.84
CA LEU A 83 -9.15 -4.45 2.76
C LEU A 83 -9.68 -4.99 1.42
N HIS A 84 -10.39 -4.15 0.67
CA HIS A 84 -10.76 -4.47 -0.71
C HIS A 84 -9.73 -3.88 -1.67
N VAL A 85 -9.19 -4.72 -2.56
CA VAL A 85 -8.22 -4.30 -3.58
C VAL A 85 -8.91 -4.33 -4.92
N GLU A 86 -9.01 -3.17 -5.56
CA GLU A 86 -9.58 -2.99 -6.87
C GLU A 86 -8.48 -2.70 -7.89
N VAL A 87 -8.54 -3.32 -9.06
CA VAL A 87 -7.58 -3.12 -10.15
C VAL A 87 -8.34 -2.63 -11.37
N GLU A 88 -8.07 -1.41 -11.80
CA GLU A 88 -8.66 -0.83 -13.00
C GLU A 88 -7.99 -1.37 -14.28
N LEU A 89 -8.65 -1.19 -15.42
CA LEU A 89 -8.20 -1.69 -16.72
C LEU A 89 -6.87 -1.09 -17.19
N ASP A 90 -6.52 0.10 -16.71
CA ASP A 90 -5.24 0.76 -17.02
C ASP A 90 -4.11 0.34 -16.06
N GLY A 91 -4.38 -0.59 -15.14
CA GLY A 91 -3.41 -1.13 -14.19
C GLY A 91 -3.29 -0.33 -12.90
N ARG A 92 -4.12 0.70 -12.68
CA ARG A 92 -4.18 1.37 -11.37
C ARG A 92 -4.76 0.43 -10.32
N VAL A 93 -4.18 0.46 -9.13
CA VAL A 93 -4.60 -0.37 -7.99
C VAL A 93 -5.10 0.54 -6.89
N PHE A 94 -6.33 0.31 -6.43
CA PHE A 94 -6.96 1.04 -5.34
C PHE A 94 -7.12 0.14 -4.13
N PHE A 95 -6.76 0.68 -2.96
CA PHE A 95 -6.82 -0.01 -1.68
C PHE A 95 -7.92 0.63 -0.83
N HIS A 96 -9.06 -0.05 -0.73
CA HIS A 96 -10.25 0.44 -0.05
C HIS A 96 -10.31 -0.11 1.37
N HIS A 97 -9.85 0.69 2.33
CA HIS A 97 -9.99 0.40 3.76
C HIS A 97 -11.44 0.65 4.23
N LYS A 98 -11.85 0.02 5.34
CA LYS A 98 -13.05 0.46 6.07
C LYS A 98 -12.81 1.88 6.60
N ALA A 99 -13.84 2.73 6.61
CA ALA A 99 -13.70 4.15 6.96
C ALA A 99 -12.98 4.39 8.30
N VAL A 100 -13.29 3.59 9.33
CA VAL A 100 -12.72 3.71 10.68
C VAL A 100 -11.45 2.87 10.90
N CYS A 101 -10.80 2.43 9.83
CA CYS A 101 -9.59 1.62 9.95
C CYS A 101 -8.40 2.51 10.34
N PRO A 102 -7.59 2.16 11.35
CA PRO A 102 -6.41 2.95 11.73
C PRO A 102 -5.35 3.03 10.62
N ALA A 103 -5.39 2.13 9.64
CA ALA A 103 -4.53 2.18 8.46
C ALA A 103 -5.12 3.02 7.32
N HIS A 104 -6.35 3.55 7.46
CA HIS A 104 -6.96 4.41 6.46
C HIS A 104 -6.21 5.76 6.41
N PRO A 105 -5.88 6.31 5.23
CA PRO A 105 -5.12 7.56 5.13
C PRO A 105 -5.73 8.74 5.90
N ASP A 106 -7.07 8.85 5.90
CA ASP A 106 -7.80 9.89 6.66
C ASP A 106 -7.67 9.71 8.17
N GLU A 107 -7.75 8.49 8.67
CA GLU A 107 -7.57 8.20 10.10
C GLU A 107 -6.13 8.43 10.55
N ILE A 108 -5.13 8.08 9.72
CA ILE A 108 -3.71 8.37 10.01
C ILE A 108 -3.47 9.88 10.09
N LYS A 109 -4.07 10.64 9.18
CA LYS A 109 -3.95 12.10 9.18
C LYS A 109 -4.59 12.68 10.43
N ALA A 110 -5.82 12.29 10.75
CA ALA A 110 -6.51 12.75 11.95
C ALA A 110 -5.74 12.38 13.23
N LEU A 111 -5.12 11.19 13.25
CA LEU A 111 -4.24 10.75 14.32
C LEU A 111 -3.01 11.63 14.47
N GLY A 112 -2.30 11.91 13.36
CA GLY A 112 -1.14 12.80 13.36
C GLY A 112 -1.48 14.19 13.87
N GLU A 113 -2.58 14.78 13.39
CA GLU A 113 -3.08 16.09 13.85
C GLU A 113 -3.38 16.10 15.35
N ARG A 114 -4.08 15.07 15.85
CA ARG A 114 -4.38 14.92 17.28
C ARG A 114 -3.13 14.81 18.16
N LEU A 115 -2.06 14.23 17.62
CA LEU A 115 -0.80 14.02 18.34
C LEU A 115 0.23 15.14 18.10
N GLY A 116 -0.08 16.13 17.27
CA GLY A 116 0.88 17.18 16.89
C GLY A 116 2.02 16.68 16.01
N ILE A 117 1.81 15.62 15.22
CA ILE A 117 2.77 15.05 14.29
C ILE A 117 2.38 15.43 12.86
N GLU A 118 3.29 16.08 12.14
CA GLU A 118 3.07 16.42 10.74
C GLU A 118 3.17 15.17 9.86
N VAL A 119 2.09 14.85 9.15
CA VAL A 119 2.01 13.71 8.21
C VAL A 119 1.81 14.27 6.81
N THR A 120 2.90 14.46 6.07
CA THR A 120 2.83 14.96 4.70
C THR A 120 2.23 13.89 3.78
N ARG A 121 1.04 14.18 3.22
CA ARG A 121 0.47 13.38 2.14
C ARG A 121 1.15 13.73 0.83
N ARG A 122 1.43 12.73 -0.01
CA ARG A 122 1.31 12.92 -1.46
C ARG A 122 0.01 12.27 -1.93
N THR A 123 -0.83 13.11 -2.52
CA THR A 123 -1.96 12.75 -3.39
C THR A 123 -1.49 11.95 -4.58
#